data_AF-A0AAX4KBK9-F1
#
_entry.id   AF-A0AAX4KBK9-F1
#
_cell.length_a   1.000
_cell.length_b   1.000
_cell.length_c   1.000
_cell.angle_alpha   90.00
_cell.angle_beta   90.00
_cell.angle_gamma   90.00
#
_symmetry.space_group_name_H-M   'P 1'
#
loop_
_entity.id
_entity.type
_entity.pdbx_description
1 polymer ?
#
loop_
_entity_poly.entity_id
_entity_poly.type
_entity_poly.pdbx_seq_one_letter_code
_entity_poly.pdbx_strand_id
1 'polypeptide(L)'
;MDVGPQSVNCGPNVWSTFQHTSGDFVANAPSGFVKRQKQLRKKRLSLEKYEYCPARLKACKVPGDELAFECLNVNTELESCGGCLYGDYGVGLNAPGRSYGIDCTSLPGVAMGAITCTSGQCTAFACEEGYELTRENSTCVSLF
;
A
#
# COMPACT_ATOMS: atom_id res chain seq x y z
N MET A 1 -18.32 -34.82 26.24
CA MET A 1 -19.75 -35.01 26.58
C MET A 1 -20.45 -33.73 26.20
N ASP A 2 -20.82 -33.63 24.94
CA ASP A 2 -21.46 -32.46 24.33
C ASP A 2 -22.93 -32.41 24.76
N VAL A 3 -23.30 -31.39 25.54
CA VAL A 3 -24.70 -31.11 25.84
C VAL A 3 -25.23 -30.23 24.70
N GLY A 4 -25.73 -30.87 23.64
CA GLY A 4 -26.46 -30.20 22.57
C GLY A 4 -27.70 -29.46 23.10
N PRO A 5 -28.27 -28.52 22.31
CA PRO A 5 -29.41 -27.72 22.73
C PRO A 5 -30.58 -28.66 23.04
N GLN A 6 -30.92 -28.75 24.33
CA GLN A 6 -32.07 -29.51 24.81
C GLN A 6 -33.33 -28.86 24.26
N SER A 7 -34.28 -29.68 23.79
CA SER A 7 -35.54 -29.22 23.20
C SER A 7 -36.27 -28.28 24.18
N VAL A 8 -36.39 -27.01 23.82
CA VAL A 8 -37.19 -26.04 24.57
C VAL A 8 -38.66 -26.23 24.21
N ASN A 9 -39.44 -26.76 25.16
CA ASN A 9 -40.89 -26.79 25.03
C ASN A 9 -41.43 -25.37 25.21
N CYS A 10 -41.86 -24.73 24.13
CA CYS A 10 -42.56 -23.46 24.17
C CYS A 10 -44.03 -23.71 24.54
N GLY A 11 -44.52 -23.16 25.66
CA GLY A 11 -45.90 -23.33 26.11
C GLY A 11 -46.39 -22.21 27.02
N PRO A 12 -47.72 -22.04 27.18
CA PRO A 12 -48.28 -21.05 28.09
C PRO A 12 -47.82 -21.34 29.53
N ASN A 13 -47.39 -20.30 30.25
CA ASN A 13 -46.74 -20.34 31.57
C ASN A 13 -45.33 -20.97 31.64
N VAL A 14 -44.67 -21.20 30.50
CA VAL A 14 -43.23 -21.54 30.48
C VAL A 14 -42.42 -20.28 30.19
N TRP A 15 -41.57 -19.87 31.13
CA TRP A 15 -40.61 -18.79 30.92
C TRP A 15 -39.19 -19.34 30.97
N SER A 16 -38.36 -18.91 30.04
CA SER A 16 -36.92 -19.21 30.03
C SER A 16 -36.16 -17.97 30.49
N THR A 17 -35.44 -18.07 31.61
CA THR A 17 -34.43 -17.06 31.97
C THR A 17 -33.07 -17.44 31.45
N PHE A 18 -32.45 -16.51 30.74
CA PHE A 18 -31.06 -16.58 30.39
C PHE A 18 -30.26 -15.77 31.42
N GLN A 19 -29.35 -16.44 32.12
CA GLN A 19 -28.37 -15.77 32.98
C GLN A 19 -27.04 -15.75 32.25
N HIS A 20 -26.41 -14.59 32.19
CA HIS A 20 -25.05 -14.44 31.67
C HIS A 20 -24.14 -14.13 32.86
N THR A 21 -23.18 -14.99 33.15
CA THR A 21 -22.13 -14.70 34.13
C THR A 21 -21.00 -13.90 33.46
N SER A 22 -20.28 -13.08 34.23
CA SER A 22 -19.13 -12.34 33.72
C SER A 22 -18.05 -13.31 33.26
N GLY A 23 -17.89 -13.47 31.94
CA GLY A 23 -16.96 -14.45 31.32
C GLY A 23 -17.64 -15.46 30.39
N ASP A 24 -18.95 -15.66 30.49
CA ASP A 24 -19.69 -16.57 29.59
C ASP A 24 -19.59 -16.16 28.11
N PHE A 25 -19.46 -14.86 27.85
CA PHE A 25 -19.25 -14.34 26.51
C PHE A 25 -17.90 -14.74 25.91
N VAL A 26 -16.90 -15.10 26.73
CA VAL A 26 -15.58 -15.54 26.26
C VAL A 26 -15.56 -17.06 26.06
N ALA A 27 -16.23 -17.82 26.92
CA ALA A 27 -16.29 -19.28 26.85
C ALA A 27 -17.34 -19.80 25.84
N ASN A 28 -18.49 -19.15 25.74
CA ASN A 28 -19.63 -19.50 24.87
C ASN A 28 -19.93 -18.40 23.85
N ALA A 29 -18.90 -17.65 23.43
CA ALA A 29 -19.03 -16.66 22.38
C ALA A 29 -19.72 -17.31 21.16
N PRO A 30 -20.87 -16.79 20.69
CA PRO A 30 -21.50 -17.33 19.49
C PRO A 30 -20.45 -17.30 18.38
N SER A 31 -20.30 -18.41 17.65
CA SER A 31 -19.20 -18.59 16.69
C SER A 31 -19.07 -17.44 15.68
N GLY A 32 -20.17 -16.73 15.40
CA GLY A 32 -20.20 -15.50 14.60
C GLY A 32 -19.42 -14.33 15.19
N PHE A 33 -19.48 -14.08 16.51
CA PHE A 33 -18.74 -12.99 17.16
C PHE A 33 -17.23 -13.23 17.09
N VAL A 34 -16.77 -14.44 17.44
CA VAL A 34 -15.36 -14.82 17.36
C VAL A 34 -14.85 -14.72 15.92
N LYS A 35 -15.62 -15.22 14.95
CA LYS A 35 -15.28 -15.11 13.52
C LYS A 35 -15.17 -13.65 13.09
N ARG A 36 -16.12 -12.79 13.47
CA ARG A 36 -16.09 -11.35 13.16
C ARG A 36 -14.88 -10.67 13.79
N GLN A 37 -14.58 -10.93 15.06
CA GLN A 37 -13.43 -10.35 15.74
C GLN A 37 -12.11 -10.81 15.10
N LYS A 38 -12.00 -12.09 14.72
CA LYS A 38 -10.84 -12.63 14.00
C LYS A 38 -10.68 -11.97 12.62
N GLN A 39 -11.77 -11.76 11.88
CA GLN A 39 -11.76 -11.06 10.60
C GLN A 39 -11.32 -9.60 10.74
N LEU A 40 -11.87 -8.88 11.74
CA LEU A 40 -11.48 -7.50 12.03
C LEU A 40 -10.00 -7.40 12.40
N ARG A 41 -9.51 -8.33 13.23
CA ARG A 41 -8.07 -8.40 13.57
C ARG A 41 -7.21 -8.67 12.34
N LYS A 42 -7.61 -9.61 11.48
CA LYS A 42 -6.90 -9.89 10.22
C LYS A 42 -6.88 -8.66 9.30
N LYS A 43 -8.00 -7.93 9.21
CA LYS A 43 -8.12 -6.70 8.43
C LYS A 43 -7.22 -5.59 8.99
N ARG A 44 -7.19 -5.41 10.31
CA ARG A 44 -6.30 -4.45 10.97
C ARG A 44 -4.83 -4.78 10.74
N LEU A 45 -4.43 -6.03 10.96
CA LEU A 45 -3.05 -6.48 10.70
C LEU A 45 -2.67 -6.35 9.22
N SER A 46 -3.63 -6.57 8.30
CA SER A 46 -3.37 -6.34 6.88
C SER A 46 -3.20 -4.87 6.53
N LEU A 47 -3.82 -3.94 7.28
CA LEU A 47 -3.63 -2.50 7.09
C LEU A 47 -2.30 -2.03 7.71
N GLU A 48 -2.00 -2.48 8.93
CA GLU A 48 -0.74 -2.17 9.64
C GLU A 48 0.49 -2.70 8.90
N LYS A 49 0.36 -3.77 8.10
CA LYS A 49 1.47 -4.32 7.30
C LYS A 49 1.99 -3.35 6.22
N TYR A 50 1.25 -2.31 5.86
CA TYR A 50 1.61 -1.41 4.76
C TYR A 50 1.97 0.02 5.19
N GLU A 51 2.02 0.32 6.49
CA GLU A 51 2.23 1.69 6.98
C GLU A 51 3.68 1.91 7.45
N TYR A 52 4.64 1.62 6.57
CA TYR A 52 6.06 1.91 6.82
C TYR A 52 6.38 3.41 6.78
N CYS A 53 5.58 4.16 6.03
CA CYS A 53 5.78 5.58 5.80
C CYS A 53 4.53 6.38 6.16
N PRO A 54 4.70 7.67 6.51
CA PRO A 54 3.57 8.60 6.68
C PRO A 54 2.66 8.63 5.45
N ALA A 55 1.44 9.15 5.64
CA ALA A 55 0.48 9.31 4.57
C ALA A 55 1.09 10.06 3.36
N ARG A 56 0.77 9.58 2.16
CA ARG A 56 1.24 10.10 0.85
C ARG A 56 2.73 9.88 0.56
N LEU A 57 3.46 9.17 1.41
CA LEU A 57 4.81 8.70 1.12
C LEU A 57 4.79 7.21 0.85
N LYS A 58 5.70 6.77 -0.01
CA LYS A 58 5.90 5.37 -0.36
C LYS A 58 7.23 4.90 0.21
N ALA A 59 7.22 3.71 0.81
CA ALA A 59 8.43 3.07 1.28
C ALA A 59 9.18 2.46 0.09
N CYS A 60 10.32 3.05 -0.26
CA CYS A 60 11.19 2.63 -1.35
C CYS A 60 12.43 1.95 -0.79
N LYS A 61 12.86 0.86 -1.42
CA LYS A 61 14.09 0.16 -1.02
C LYS A 61 15.31 1.03 -1.29
N VAL A 62 16.26 0.99 -0.36
CA VAL A 62 17.58 1.59 -0.55
C VAL A 62 18.49 0.54 -1.20
N PRO A 63 19.21 0.86 -2.27
CA PRO A 63 20.14 -0.08 -2.89
C PRO A 63 21.30 -0.37 -1.92
N GLY A 64 21.73 -1.63 -1.84
CA GLY A 64 22.85 -2.04 -0.98
C GLY A 64 22.46 -2.52 0.43
N ASP A 65 21.21 -2.30 0.87
CA ASP A 65 20.69 -2.86 2.12
C ASP A 65 19.21 -3.29 1.93
N GLU A 66 18.97 -4.61 2.00
CA GLU A 66 17.63 -5.18 1.79
C GLU A 66 16.62 -4.84 2.91
N LEU A 67 17.11 -4.44 4.09
CA LEU A 67 16.31 -4.08 5.25
C LEU A 67 16.10 -2.57 5.36
N ALA A 68 16.85 -1.77 4.61
CA ALA A 68 16.72 -0.33 4.59
C ALA A 68 15.64 0.14 3.59
N PHE A 69 14.95 1.20 3.98
CA PHE A 69 13.98 1.88 3.13
C PHE A 69 13.95 3.37 3.42
N GLU A 70 13.50 4.12 2.43
CA GLU A 70 13.26 5.55 2.53
C GLU A 70 11.81 5.86 2.16
N CYS A 71 11.28 6.91 2.77
CA CYS A 71 9.92 7.36 2.52
C CYS A 71 9.93 8.50 1.50
N LEU A 72 9.59 8.17 0.25
CA LEU A 72 9.65 9.10 -0.87
C LEU A 72 8.26 9.51 -1.34
N ASN A 73 8.11 10.76 -1.76
CA ASN A 73 6.96 11.18 -2.57
C ASN A 73 7.30 10.96 -4.04
N VAL A 74 6.96 9.79 -4.57
CA VAL A 74 7.24 9.40 -5.96
C VAL A 74 6.57 10.30 -7.02
N ASN A 75 5.68 11.20 -6.62
CA ASN A 75 5.07 12.14 -7.56
C ASN A 75 5.93 13.37 -7.83
N THR A 76 6.96 13.61 -7.00
CA THR A 76 7.82 14.80 -7.06
C THR A 76 9.30 14.46 -6.94
N GLU A 77 9.65 13.23 -6.60
CA GLU A 77 11.04 12.80 -6.48
C GLU A 77 11.65 12.50 -7.86
N LEU A 78 12.82 13.05 -8.13
CA LEU A 78 13.50 12.96 -9.42
C LEU A 78 14.06 11.57 -9.68
N GLU A 79 14.67 10.95 -8.67
CA GLU A 79 15.36 9.65 -8.83
C GLU A 79 14.40 8.46 -8.72
N SER A 80 13.15 8.71 -8.32
CA SER A 80 12.10 7.70 -8.14
C SER A 80 10.76 8.26 -8.61
N CYS A 81 10.75 8.84 -9.80
CA CYS A 81 9.57 9.46 -10.36
C CYS A 81 8.57 8.40 -10.84
N GLY A 82 7.32 8.47 -10.39
CA GLY A 82 6.24 7.55 -10.74
C GLY A 82 6.23 6.23 -9.95
N GLY A 83 7.32 5.90 -9.24
CA GLY A 83 7.46 4.67 -8.45
C GLY A 83 8.81 4.59 -7.76
N CYS A 84 9.04 3.56 -6.94
CA CYS A 84 10.36 3.37 -6.33
C CYS A 84 11.33 2.80 -7.38
N LEU A 85 12.50 3.44 -7.57
CA LEU A 85 13.50 2.99 -8.54
C LEU A 85 13.96 1.54 -8.30
N TYR A 86 14.23 1.20 -7.04
CA TYR A 86 14.65 -0.14 -6.61
C TYR A 86 13.49 -1.01 -6.08
N GLY A 87 12.25 -0.56 -6.34
CA GLY A 87 11.04 -1.22 -5.92
C GLY A 87 10.59 -0.88 -4.49
N ASP A 88 9.33 -1.18 -4.25
CA ASP A 88 8.64 -0.88 -2.99
C ASP A 88 9.14 -1.81 -1.86
N TYR A 89 9.31 -1.26 -0.66
CA TYR A 89 9.70 -2.00 0.55
C TYR A 89 8.50 -2.73 1.16
N GLY A 90 8.73 -3.92 1.75
CA GLY A 90 7.69 -4.70 2.44
C GLY A 90 6.64 -5.38 1.56
N VAL A 91 6.60 -5.11 0.26
CA VAL A 91 5.78 -5.84 -0.71
C VAL A 91 6.57 -6.98 -1.36
N GLY A 92 5.99 -8.18 -1.35
CA GLY A 92 6.57 -9.36 -2.01
C GLY A 92 6.80 -9.14 -3.50
N LEU A 93 7.76 -9.88 -4.07
CA LEU A 93 8.22 -9.74 -5.47
C LEU A 93 7.08 -9.80 -6.51
N ASN A 94 5.97 -10.44 -6.18
CA ASN A 94 4.83 -10.69 -7.06
C ASN A 94 3.58 -9.84 -6.72
N ALA A 95 3.74 -8.72 -6.01
CA ALA A 95 2.61 -7.83 -5.74
C ALA A 95 2.12 -7.18 -7.05
N PRO A 96 0.84 -7.33 -7.44
CA PRO A 96 0.30 -6.68 -8.62
C PRO A 96 0.31 -5.15 -8.43
N GLY A 97 0.65 -4.40 -9.48
CA GLY A 97 0.76 -2.94 -9.43
C GLY A 97 2.13 -2.40 -9.03
N ARG A 98 3.19 -3.23 -9.07
CA ARG A 98 4.57 -2.72 -9.04
C ARG A 98 4.83 -1.87 -10.27
N SER A 99 5.00 -0.57 -10.05
CA SER A 99 5.56 0.35 -11.03
C SER A 99 6.93 0.75 -10.52
N TYR A 100 7.97 0.48 -11.32
CA TYR A 100 9.31 0.98 -11.05
C TYR A 100 9.34 2.46 -11.40
N GLY A 101 9.98 3.23 -10.54
CA GLY A 101 10.27 4.64 -10.83
C GLY A 101 11.28 4.78 -11.95
N ILE A 102 11.33 5.97 -12.51
CA ILE A 102 12.36 6.40 -13.45
C ILE A 102 13.22 7.46 -12.77
N ASP A 103 14.53 7.38 -12.99
CA ASP A 103 15.46 8.46 -12.63
C ASP A 103 15.45 9.52 -13.74
N CYS A 104 14.71 10.60 -13.50
CA CYS A 104 14.60 11.71 -14.43
C CYS A 104 15.95 12.42 -14.66
N THR A 105 16.91 12.34 -13.74
CA THR A 105 18.19 13.06 -13.86
C THR A 105 19.13 12.45 -14.90
N SER A 106 18.88 11.19 -15.27
CA SER A 106 19.65 10.42 -16.25
C SER A 106 19.09 10.48 -17.67
N LEU A 107 18.02 11.24 -17.93
CA LEU A 107 17.39 11.26 -19.25
C LEU A 107 18.28 11.94 -20.30
N PRO A 108 18.48 11.28 -21.46
CA PRO A 108 19.39 11.77 -22.49
C PRO A 108 18.87 13.05 -23.16
N GLY A 109 19.80 13.97 -23.45
CA GLY A 109 19.52 15.20 -24.19
C GLY A 109 18.74 16.25 -23.43
N VAL A 110 18.46 16.05 -22.14
CA VAL A 110 17.86 17.07 -21.28
C VAL A 110 18.98 17.93 -20.71
N ALA A 111 18.87 19.25 -20.84
CA ALA A 111 19.89 20.15 -20.32
C ALA A 111 19.99 20.03 -18.78
N MET A 112 21.18 20.21 -18.22
CA MET A 112 21.40 20.11 -16.78
C MET A 112 20.42 21.01 -15.99
N GLY A 113 19.70 20.40 -15.04
CA GLY A 113 18.70 21.10 -14.22
C GLY A 113 17.40 21.45 -14.94
N ALA A 114 17.25 21.09 -16.22
CA ALA A 114 16.06 21.38 -17.01
C ALA A 114 15.04 20.24 -17.01
N ILE A 115 14.93 19.52 -15.90
CA ILE A 115 13.99 18.42 -15.70
C ILE A 115 13.33 18.47 -14.33
N THR A 116 12.07 18.05 -14.25
CA THR A 116 11.36 17.84 -12.99
C THR A 116 10.51 16.58 -13.03
N CYS A 117 10.14 16.07 -11.85
CA CYS A 117 9.08 15.09 -11.69
C CYS A 117 7.79 15.79 -11.27
N THR A 118 6.74 15.67 -12.07
CA THR A 118 5.41 16.22 -11.75
C THR A 118 4.36 15.13 -11.90
N SER A 119 3.58 14.89 -10.85
CA SER A 119 2.53 13.87 -10.84
C SER A 119 3.04 12.47 -11.26
N GLY A 120 4.29 12.16 -10.93
CA GLY A 120 4.93 10.88 -11.25
C GLY A 120 5.37 10.76 -12.71
N GLN A 121 5.52 11.88 -13.42
CA GLN A 121 6.03 11.92 -14.80
C GLN A 121 7.23 12.86 -14.90
N CYS A 122 8.29 12.42 -15.58
CA CYS A 122 9.42 13.27 -15.92
C CYS A 122 8.99 14.29 -16.99
N THR A 123 9.30 15.56 -16.76
CA THR A 123 8.97 16.66 -17.67
C THR A 123 10.22 17.53 -17.84
N ALA A 124 10.69 17.64 -19.08
CA ALA A 124 11.82 18.47 -19.45
C ALA A 124 11.35 19.87 -19.88
N PHE A 125 12.18 20.88 -19.61
CA PHE A 125 11.92 22.28 -19.97
C PHE A 125 12.93 22.85 -20.97
N ALA A 126 14.10 22.22 -21.09
CA ALA A 126 15.12 22.57 -22.07
C ALA A 126 15.94 21.32 -22.44
N CYS A 127 16.40 21.30 -23.68
CA CYS A 127 17.21 20.21 -24.22
C CYS A 127 18.63 20.70 -24.52
N GLU A 128 19.58 19.77 -24.54
CA GLU A 128 20.94 20.00 -25.00
C GLU A 128 21.00 20.23 -26.52
N GLU A 129 22.15 20.70 -27.02
CA GLU A 129 22.36 20.88 -28.46
C GLU A 129 22.18 19.55 -29.20
N GLY A 130 21.49 19.59 -30.35
CA GLY A 130 21.16 18.39 -31.12
C GLY A 130 19.87 17.68 -30.67
N TYR A 131 19.17 18.20 -29.67
CA TYR A 131 17.86 17.70 -29.23
C TYR A 131 16.78 18.78 -29.33
N GLU A 132 15.54 18.36 -29.56
CA GLU A 132 14.36 19.24 -29.59
C GLU A 132 13.32 18.81 -28.55
N LEU A 133 12.70 19.79 -27.91
CA LEU A 133 11.67 19.55 -26.90
C LEU A 133 10.31 19.29 -27.58
N THR A 134 9.75 18.10 -27.34
CA THR A 134 8.41 17.75 -27.84
C THR A 134 7.32 18.45 -27.02
N ARG A 135 6.32 19.02 -27.70
CA ARG A 135 5.19 19.69 -27.03
C ARG A 135 4.23 18.73 -26.32
N GLU A 136 4.14 17.49 -26.77
CA GLU A 136 3.15 16.53 -26.27
C GLU A 136 3.54 15.95 -24.91
N ASN A 137 4.80 15.52 -24.78
CA ASN A 137 5.27 14.80 -23.58
C ASN A 137 6.37 15.55 -22.82
N SER A 138 6.74 16.76 -23.25
CA SER A 138 7.84 17.52 -22.65
C SER A 138 9.12 16.68 -22.55
N THR A 139 9.47 15.97 -23.63
CA THR A 139 10.66 15.12 -23.72
C THR A 139 11.60 15.63 -24.79
N CYS A 140 12.90 15.41 -24.59
CA CYS A 140 13.93 15.73 -25.58
C CYS A 140 14.10 14.58 -26.56
N VAL A 141 14.05 14.88 -27.86
CA VAL A 141 14.28 13.90 -28.94
C VAL A 141 15.46 14.34 -29.79
N SER A 142 16.30 13.39 -30.20
CA SER A 142 17.45 13.66 -31.08
C SER A 142 16.97 14.20 -32.42
N LEU A 143 17.68 15.19 -32.94
CA LEU A 143 17.49 15.73 -34.29
C LEU A 143 18.20 14.91 -35.38
N PHE A 144 19.01 13.91 -34.98
CA PHE A 144 19.78 13.03 -35.86
C PHE A 144 19.48 11.55 -35.59
#